data_AF-A0A1S9A784-F1
#
_entry.id   AF-A0A1S9A784-F1
#
_cell.length_a   1.000
_cell.length_b   1.000
_cell.length_c   1.000
_cell.angle_alpha   90.00
_cell.angle_beta   90.00
_cell.angle_gamma   90.00
#
_symmetry.space_group_name_H-M   'P 1'
#
loop_
_entity.id
_entity.type
_entity.pdbx_description
1 polymer ?
#
loop_
_entity_poly.entity_id
_entity_poly.type
_entity_poly.pdbx_seq_one_letter_code
_entity_poly.pdbx_strand_id
1 'polypeptide(L)'
;MQEPRKRVPSPVANLLIAALLAVPGALNLIGGFRYGSIGAILSGIAPIVYAVLLVRDAIHVKKTGMPAMPQKRMLQAGFACMAVYLVGIAIK
;
A
#
# COMPACT_ATOMS: atom_id res chain seq x y z
N MET A 1 -21.73 -3.42 29.09
CA MET A 1 -21.30 -2.66 27.90
C MET A 1 -20.51 -3.63 27.02
N GLN A 2 -20.94 -3.88 25.78
CA GLN A 2 -20.18 -4.73 24.86
C GLN A 2 -18.87 -4.00 24.53
N GLU A 3 -17.73 -4.58 24.89
CA GLU A 3 -16.42 -4.09 24.45
C GLU A 3 -16.46 -3.88 22.93
N PRO A 4 -16.04 -2.71 22.41
CA PRO A 4 -16.00 -2.49 20.98
C PRO A 4 -15.05 -3.54 20.40
N ARG A 5 -15.60 -4.51 19.65
CA ARG A 5 -14.83 -5.55 18.95
C ARG A 5 -13.63 -4.88 18.31
N LYS A 6 -12.43 -5.18 18.84
CA LYS A 6 -11.16 -4.72 18.30
C LYS A 6 -11.17 -5.09 16.81
N ARG A 7 -11.32 -4.10 15.92
CA ARG A 7 -11.37 -4.32 14.48
C ARG A 7 -10.04 -4.94 14.09
N VAL A 8 -10.02 -6.26 13.96
CA VAL A 8 -8.90 -7.00 13.41
C VAL A 8 -8.90 -6.72 11.90
N PRO A 9 -7.77 -6.24 11.34
CA PRO A 9 -7.70 -5.98 9.91
C PRO A 9 -7.97 -7.27 9.13
N SER A 10 -8.85 -7.20 8.13
CA SER A 10 -9.20 -8.37 7.32
C SER A 10 -8.03 -8.69 6.39
N PRO A 11 -7.41 -9.88 6.49
CA PRO A 11 -6.29 -10.26 5.62
C PRO A 11 -6.70 -10.28 4.15
N VAL A 12 -7.96 -10.63 3.86
CA VAL A 12 -8.52 -10.62 2.50
C VAL A 12 -8.64 -9.17 2.00
N ALA A 13 -9.11 -8.24 2.83
CA ALA A 13 -9.22 -6.84 2.44
C ALA A 13 -7.83 -6.24 2.15
N ASN A 14 -6.82 -6.54 2.97
CA ASN A 14 -5.45 -6.07 2.74
C ASN A 14 -4.88 -6.61 1.43
N LEU A 15 -5.11 -7.89 1.11
CA LEU A 15 -4.72 -8.49 -0.16
C LEU A 15 -5.41 -7.85 -1.36
N LEU A 16 -6.71 -7.57 -1.27
CA LEU A 16 -7.46 -6.89 -2.33
C LEU A 16 -6.93 -5.47 -2.56
N ILE A 17 -6.73 -4.70 -1.50
CA ILE A 17 -6.19 -3.35 -1.60
C ILE A 17 -4.77 -3.40 -2.19
N ALA A 18 -3.93 -4.35 -1.78
CA ALA A 18 -2.61 -4.53 -2.35
C ALA A 18 -2.64 -4.82 -3.85
N ALA A 19 -3.52 -5.72 -4.30
CA ALA A 19 -3.68 -6.05 -5.71
C ALA A 19 -4.15 -4.84 -6.52
N LEU A 20 -5.13 -4.08 -6.00
CA LEU A 20 -5.64 -2.87 -6.62
C LEU A 20 -4.59 -1.76 -6.73
N LEU A 21 -3.64 -1.68 -5.80
CA LEU A 21 -2.53 -0.73 -5.85
C LEU A 21 -1.39 -1.17 -6.76
N ALA A 22 -1.12 -2.48 -6.83
CA ALA A 22 -0.04 -3.03 -7.63
C ALA A 22 -0.23 -2.77 -9.13
N VAL A 23 -1.46 -2.84 -9.63
CA VAL A 23 -1.77 -2.61 -11.06
C VAL A 23 -1.40 -1.19 -11.53
N PRO A 24 -1.97 -0.09 -10.97
CA PRO A 24 -1.62 1.27 -11.37
C PRO A 24 -0.17 1.61 -11.02
N GLY A 25 0.37 1.05 -9.94
CA GLY A 25 1.78 1.19 -9.58
C GLY A 25 2.72 0.64 -10.65
N ALA A 26 2.45 -0.58 -11.12
CA ALA A 26 3.24 -1.21 -12.18
C ALA A 26 3.13 -0.44 -13.50
N LEU A 27 1.93 0.03 -13.87
CA LEU A 27 1.73 0.83 -15.09
C LEU A 27 2.51 2.14 -15.06
N ASN A 28 2.45 2.88 -13.95
CA ASN A 28 3.22 4.11 -13.78
C ASN A 28 4.72 3.85 -13.77
N LEU A 29 5.17 2.76 -13.15
CA LEU A 29 6.59 2.41 -13.12
C LEU A 29 7.13 2.06 -14.51
N ILE A 30 6.41 1.20 -15.25
CA ILE A 30 6.76 0.83 -16.63
C ILE A 30 6.74 2.05 -17.54
N GLY A 31 5.71 2.90 -17.42
CA GLY A 31 5.64 4.18 -18.14
C GLY A 31 6.81 5.10 -17.79
N GLY A 32 7.14 5.22 -16.50
CA GLY A 32 8.25 6.05 -16.05
C GLY A 32 9.60 5.62 -16.63
N PHE A 33 9.88 4.31 -16.67
CA PHE A 33 11.09 3.79 -17.32
C PHE A 33 11.08 3.93 -18.84
N ARG A 34 9.92 3.76 -19.49
CA ARG A 34 9.80 3.88 -20.95
C ARG A 34 9.91 5.33 -21.45
N TYR A 35 9.39 6.28 -20.69
CA TYR A 35 9.29 7.69 -21.10
C TYR A 35 10.25 8.62 -20.33
N GLY A 36 11.10 8.08 -19.45
CA GLY A 36 12.10 8.86 -18.69
C GLY A 36 11.51 9.81 -17.65
N SER A 37 10.28 9.57 -17.17
CA SER A 37 9.59 10.46 -16.22
C SER A 37 9.85 10.02 -14.77
N ILE A 38 10.63 10.81 -14.04
CA ILE A 38 10.89 10.60 -12.60
C ILE A 38 9.59 10.65 -11.80
N GLY A 39 8.67 11.56 -12.16
CA GLY A 39 7.35 11.66 -11.52
C GLY A 39 6.53 10.36 -11.65
N ALA A 40 6.52 9.76 -12.84
CA ALA A 40 5.87 8.48 -13.09
C ALA A 40 6.55 7.30 -12.35
N ILE A 41 7.88 7.32 -12.20
CA ILE A 41 8.61 6.32 -11.41
C ILE A 41 8.20 6.44 -9.93
N LEU A 42 8.18 7.66 -9.37
CA LEU A 42 7.79 7.90 -7.97
C LEU A 42 6.33 7.51 -7.71
N SER A 43 5.42 7.88 -8.62
CA SER A 43 4.00 7.51 -8.54
C SER A 43 3.77 6.02 -8.82
N GLY A 44 4.75 5.30 -9.36
CA GLY A 44 4.73 3.84 -9.51
C GLY A 44 5.26 3.11 -8.29
N ILE A 45 6.40 3.53 -7.75
CA ILE A 45 7.06 2.88 -6.60
C ILE A 45 6.22 3.01 -5.33
N ALA A 46 5.64 4.18 -5.07
CA ALA A 46 4.90 4.43 -3.83
C ALA A 46 3.73 3.43 -3.57
N PRO A 47 2.79 3.21 -4.51
CA PRO A 47 1.73 2.23 -4.32
C PRO A 47 2.26 0.79 -4.30
N ILE A 48 3.35 0.46 -5.02
CA ILE A 48 3.97 -0.87 -4.97
C ILE A 48 4.53 -1.15 -3.57
N VAL A 49 5.24 -0.20 -2.96
CA VAL A 49 5.79 -0.34 -1.61
C VAL A 49 4.66 -0.59 -0.60
N TYR A 50 3.58 0.17 -0.68
CA TYR A 50 2.44 -0.03 0.21
C TYR A 50 1.71 -1.36 -0.04
N ALA A 51 1.58 -1.79 -1.29
CA ALA A 51 1.02 -3.09 -1.64
C ALA A 51 1.83 -4.24 -1.01
N VAL A 52 3.17 -4.19 -1.07
CA VAL A 52 4.04 -5.19 -0.43
C VAL A 52 3.84 -5.22 1.09
N LEU A 53 3.69 -4.07 1.74
CA LEU A 53 3.41 -3.99 3.17
C LEU A 53 2.06 -4.64 3.52
N LEU A 54 1.02 -4.38 2.72
CA LEU A 54 -0.30 -4.97 2.89
C LEU A 54 -0.30 -6.49 2.68
N VAL A 55 0.43 -6.99 1.68
CA VAL A 55 0.60 -8.43 1.45
C VAL A 55 1.33 -9.08 2.62
N ARG A 56 2.40 -8.45 3.14
CA ARG A 56 3.12 -8.95 4.31
C ARG A 56 2.20 -9.03 5.53
N ASP A 57 1.40 -7.99 5.78
CA ASP A 57 0.46 -7.98 6.89
C ASP A 57 -0.63 -9.05 6.72
N ALA A 58 -1.19 -9.19 5.51
CA ALA A 58 -2.17 -10.23 5.21
C ALA A 58 -1.62 -11.66 5.41
N ILE A 59 -0.39 -11.92 4.97
CA ILE A 59 0.29 -13.21 5.17
C ILE A 59 0.53 -13.45 6.67
N HIS A 60 0.96 -12.42 7.40
CA HIS A 60 1.22 -12.54 8.83
C HIS A 60 -0.05 -12.82 9.62
N VAL A 61 -1.15 -12.11 9.32
CA VAL A 61 -2.47 -12.37 9.92
C VAL A 61 -2.95 -13.78 9.58
N LYS A 62 -2.77 -14.23 8.34
CA LYS A 62 -3.13 -15.60 7.92
C LYS A 62 -2.33 -16.66 8.69
N LYS A 63 -1.08 -16.39 9.04
CA LYS A 63 -0.20 -17.35 9.75
C LYS A 63 -0.33 -17.30 11.28
N THR A 64 -0.53 -16.12 11.86
CA THR A 64 -0.44 -15.90 13.32
C THR A 64 -1.76 -15.52 13.97
N GLY A 65 -2.79 -15.21 13.18
CA GLY A 65 -4.06 -14.68 13.68
C GLY A 65 -3.99 -13.24 14.19
N MET A 66 -2.82 -12.61 14.14
CA MET A 66 -2.57 -11.25 14.64
C MET A 66 -2.01 -10.34 13.55
N PRO A 67 -2.29 -9.03 13.58
CA PRO A 67 -1.70 -8.07 12.66
C PRO A 67 -0.19 -7.94 12.88
N ALA A 68 0.58 -7.84 11.79
CA ALA A 68 2.03 -7.65 11.86
C ALA A 68 2.39 -6.27 12.40
N MET A 69 1.52 -5.28 12.16
CA MET A 69 1.69 -3.91 12.66
C MET A 69 0.39 -3.35 13.24
N PRO A 70 0.48 -2.41 14.19
CA PRO A 70 -0.67 -1.64 14.63
C PRO A 70 -1.32 -0.90 13.46
N GLN A 71 -2.65 -0.88 13.41
CA GLN A 71 -3.42 -0.20 12.35
C GLN A 71 -2.99 1.26 12.15
N LYS A 72 -2.65 1.97 13.23
CA LYS A 72 -2.15 3.36 13.17
C LYS A 72 -0.88 3.49 12.33
N ARG A 73 0.07 2.55 12.47
CA ARG A 73 1.32 2.55 11.68
C ARG A 73 1.05 2.20 10.23
N MET A 74 0.16 1.26 9.96
CA MET A 74 -0.20 0.91 8.59
C MET A 74 -0.88 2.07 7.87
N LEU A 75 -1.75 2.80 8.56
CA LEU A 75 -2.40 4.00 8.03
C LEU A 75 -1.38 5.12 7.77
N GLN A 76 -0.44 5.35 8.68
CA GLN A 76 0.66 6.31 8.47
C GLN A 76 1.52 5.94 7.26
N ALA A 77 1.84 4.66 7.08
CA ALA A 77 2.56 4.18 5.91
C ALA A 77 1.76 4.42 4.62
N GLY A 78 0.44 4.19 4.65
CA GLY A 78 -0.47 4.51 3.55
C GLY A 78 -0.48 6.00 3.20
N PHE A 79 -0.60 6.88 4.21
CA PHE A 79 -0.53 8.33 4.02
C PHE A 79 0.83 8.78 3.48
N ALA A 80 1.94 8.22 3.98
CA ALA A 80 3.27 8.51 3.47
C ALA A 80 3.41 8.12 2.00
N CYS A 81 2.93 6.92 1.61
CA CYS A 81 2.94 6.48 0.22
C CYS A 81 2.02 7.35 -0.66
N MET A 82 0.88 7.78 -0.12
CA MET A 82 -0.01 8.71 -0.82
C MET A 82 0.64 10.08 -1.04
N ALA A 83 1.38 10.60 -0.05
CA ALA A 83 2.11 11.85 -0.21
C ALA A 83 3.20 11.74 -1.29
N VAL A 84 3.99 10.67 -1.30
CA VAL A 84 4.99 10.41 -2.34
C VAL A 84 4.34 10.27 -3.72
N TYR A 85 3.20 9.59 -3.79
CA TYR A 85 2.43 9.46 -5.03
C TYR A 85 1.96 10.81 -5.57
N LEU A 86 1.42 11.68 -4.70
CA LEU A 86 0.98 13.03 -5.08
C LEU A 86 2.15 13.91 -5.53
N VAL A 87 3.30 13.81 -4.86
CA VAL A 87 4.53 14.49 -5.30
C VAL A 87 4.98 13.98 -6.68
N GLY A 88 4.91 12.66 -6.90
CA GLY A 88 5.20 12.06 -8.20
C GLY A 88 4.28 12.58 -9.31
N ILE A 89 2.99 12.78 -9.02
CA ILE A 89 2.05 13.41 -9.95
C ILE A 89 2.39 14.89 -10.18
N ALA A 90 2.74 15.64 -9.13
CA ALA A 90 3.02 17.07 -9.26
C ALA A 90 4.28 17.37 -10.10
N ILE A 91 5.21 16.42 -10.19
CA ILE A 91 6.48 16.53 -10.95
C ILE A 91 6.38 15.83 -12.32
N LYS A 92 5.31 15.06 -12.57
CA LYS A 92 5.07 14.36 -13.83
C LYS A 92 4.61 15.30 -14.93
#